data_AF-A0A538GNK1-F1
#
_entry.id   AF-A0A538GNK1-F1
#
_cell.length_a   1.000
_cell.length_b   1.000
_cell.length_c   1.000
_cell.angle_alpha   90.00
_cell.angle_beta   90.00
_cell.angle_gamma   90.00
#
_symmetry.space_group_name_H-M   'P 1'
#
loop_
_entity.id
_entity.type
_entity.pdbx_description
1 polymer ?
#
loop_
_entity_poly.entity_id
_entity_poly.type
_entity_poly.pdbx_seq_one_letter_code
_entity_poly.pdbx_strand_id
1 'polypeptide(L)'
;MRRILLVAAALAAFTVVGIAAAGKPATVSISAARPAVTYGSSVKLSGTVSNHQAGEHVLVLGRPYGVTTYTEVGAVDTTAKGGAVDTTAKGAWSFTASPLIQTSYEATWNAVMSRAVVVKVRPRIRLALSSRTATRGTFTVEVDGSRVLVQRLTPSGPATVKHVVLGASSSATFTIRVPRHRARVRIVMPSSQAAPGYIAGVSNVWKSS
;
A
#
# COMPACT_ATOMS: atom_id res chain seq x y z
N MET A 1 -80.90 10.85 48.59
CA MET A 1 -80.19 12.03 48.04
C MET A 1 -78.72 11.65 47.80
N ARG A 2 -78.22 11.98 46.60
CA ARG A 2 -76.94 11.60 45.98
C ARG A 2 -75.70 12.00 46.80
N ARG A 3 -74.59 11.24 46.65
CA ARG A 3 -73.16 11.67 46.53
C ARG A 3 -72.25 10.42 46.64
N ILE A 4 -71.92 9.77 45.53
CA ILE A 4 -70.75 9.95 44.65
C ILE A 4 -69.42 9.46 45.29
N LEU A 5 -68.88 8.42 44.63
CA LEU A 5 -67.58 7.76 44.78
C LEU A 5 -66.39 8.73 44.83
N LEU A 6 -65.35 8.38 45.60
CA LEU A 6 -63.97 8.78 45.33
C LEU A 6 -63.03 7.59 45.54
N VAL A 7 -62.49 7.09 44.41
CA VAL A 7 -61.37 6.13 44.34
C VAL A 7 -60.09 6.95 44.21
N ALA A 8 -59.18 6.83 45.18
CA ALA A 8 -57.88 7.49 45.15
C ALA A 8 -56.89 6.64 44.35
N ALA A 9 -56.48 7.12 43.18
CA ALA A 9 -55.42 6.52 42.37
C ALA A 9 -54.05 7.03 42.86
N ALA A 10 -53.22 6.13 43.38
CA ALA A 10 -51.83 6.41 43.72
C ALA A 10 -50.96 6.30 42.45
N LEU A 11 -50.50 7.43 41.92
CA LEU A 11 -49.55 7.47 40.81
C LEU A 11 -48.12 7.40 41.37
N ALA A 12 -47.50 6.23 41.28
CA ALA A 12 -46.07 6.08 41.58
C ALA A 12 -45.25 6.63 40.40
N ALA A 13 -44.51 7.71 40.64
CA ALA A 13 -43.58 8.28 39.67
C ALA A 13 -42.34 7.39 39.55
N PHE A 14 -42.26 6.58 38.50
CA PHE A 14 -41.02 5.91 38.10
C PHE A 14 -40.12 6.93 37.39
N THR A 15 -39.03 7.33 38.04
CA THR A 15 -37.94 8.04 37.38
C THR A 15 -37.20 7.07 36.47
N VAL A 16 -37.41 7.17 35.16
CA VAL A 16 -36.60 6.49 34.16
C VAL A 16 -35.20 7.11 34.19
N VAL A 17 -34.24 6.42 34.80
CA VAL A 17 -32.82 6.75 34.62
C VAL A 17 -32.51 6.43 33.16
N GLY A 18 -32.39 7.46 32.33
CA GLY A 18 -31.97 7.32 30.95
C GLY A 18 -30.60 6.67 30.92
N ILE A 19 -30.53 5.43 30.47
CA ILE A 19 -29.28 4.77 30.11
C ILE A 19 -28.75 5.58 28.93
N ALA A 20 -27.73 6.41 29.15
CA ALA A 20 -27.06 7.09 28.05
C ALA A 20 -26.63 6.01 27.06
N ALA A 21 -27.21 6.03 25.86
CA ALA A 21 -26.81 5.12 24.80
C ALA A 21 -25.31 5.31 24.62
N ALA A 22 -24.52 4.28 24.94
CA ALA A 22 -23.09 4.30 24.72
C ALA A 22 -22.86 4.67 23.26
N GLY A 23 -22.29 5.85 23.02
CA GLY A 23 -22.01 6.32 21.67
C GLY A 23 -21.23 5.25 20.91
N LYS A 24 -21.55 5.06 19.63
CA LYS A 24 -20.84 4.09 18.78
C LYS A 24 -19.33 4.29 18.96
N PRO A 25 -18.55 3.23 19.26
CA PRO A 25 -17.14 3.38 19.57
C PRO A 25 -16.43 4.13 18.45
N ALA A 26 -15.58 5.08 18.82
CA ALA A 26 -14.74 5.78 17.87
C ALA A 26 -13.86 4.75 17.13
N THR A 27 -13.83 4.80 15.81
CA THR A 27 -12.97 3.94 14.98
C THR A 27 -12.39 4.73 13.82
N VAL A 28 -11.14 4.43 13.48
CA VAL A 28 -10.49 4.91 12.27
C VAL A 28 -10.11 3.73 11.39
N SER A 29 -10.41 3.83 10.09
CA SER A 29 -10.02 2.83 9.10
C SER A 29 -8.79 3.30 8.33
N ILE A 30 -8.03 2.35 7.78
CA ILE A 30 -6.93 2.60 6.86
C ILE A 30 -6.93 1.51 5.79
N SER A 31 -6.60 1.91 4.57
CA SER A 31 -6.43 1.05 3.41
C SER A 31 -5.31 1.60 2.55
N ALA A 32 -4.53 0.72 1.93
CA ALA A 32 -3.54 1.11 0.94
C ALA A 32 -4.11 0.86 -0.46
N ALA A 33 -4.00 1.85 -1.36
CA ALA A 33 -4.46 1.71 -2.74
C ALA A 33 -3.78 0.56 -3.49
N ARG A 34 -2.57 0.18 -3.06
CA ARG A 34 -1.82 -0.98 -3.57
C ARG A 34 -1.07 -1.66 -2.43
N PRO A 35 -1.01 -3.00 -2.39
CA PRO A 35 -0.26 -3.73 -1.37
C PRO A 35 1.26 -3.71 -1.60
N ALA A 36 1.71 -3.29 -2.79
CA ALA A 36 3.13 -3.23 -3.11
C ALA A 36 3.44 -2.14 -4.14
N VAL A 37 4.56 -1.43 -3.93
CA VAL A 37 5.11 -0.42 -4.83
C VAL A 37 6.53 -0.77 -5.27
N THR A 38 7.05 -0.08 -6.27
CA THR A 38 8.47 -0.15 -6.64
C THR A 38 9.21 0.96 -5.91
N TYR A 39 10.46 0.69 -5.50
CA TYR A 39 11.33 1.68 -4.86
C TYR A 39 11.32 3.03 -5.59
N GLY A 40 11.17 4.11 -4.82
CA GLY A 40 11.03 5.48 -5.32
C GLY A 40 9.63 5.84 -5.85
N SER A 41 8.63 4.97 -5.67
CA SER A 41 7.22 5.26 -5.98
C SER A 41 6.41 5.51 -4.71
N SER A 42 5.31 6.25 -4.83
CA SER A 42 4.39 6.51 -3.73
C SER A 42 3.15 5.62 -3.77
N VAL A 43 2.46 5.52 -2.65
CA VAL A 43 1.17 4.85 -2.48
C VAL A 43 0.20 5.77 -1.74
N LYS A 44 -1.06 5.77 -2.18
CA LYS A 44 -2.14 6.46 -1.47
C LYS A 44 -2.64 5.56 -0.34
N LEU A 45 -2.58 6.06 0.88
CA LEU A 45 -3.27 5.54 2.05
C LEU A 45 -4.55 6.33 2.25
N SER A 46 -5.65 5.65 2.56
CA SER A 46 -6.94 6.29 2.74
C SER A 46 -7.82 5.56 3.74
N GLY A 47 -8.73 6.28 4.35
CA GLY A 47 -9.69 5.71 5.28
C GLY A 47 -10.75 6.71 5.67
N THR A 48 -11.48 6.36 6.71
CA THR A 48 -12.59 7.13 7.27
C THR A 48 -12.54 7.10 8.78
N VAL A 49 -13.00 8.18 9.41
CA VAL A 49 -13.29 8.24 10.84
C VAL A 49 -14.78 7.97 11.09
N SER A 50 -15.11 7.35 12.22
CA SER A 50 -16.48 6.87 12.49
C SER A 50 -17.49 7.98 12.78
N ASN A 51 -17.05 9.17 13.18
CA ASN A 51 -17.96 10.30 13.41
C ASN A 51 -18.36 10.99 12.09
N HIS A 52 -17.72 10.63 10.98
CA HIS A 52 -17.97 11.19 9.65
C HIS A 52 -17.88 12.73 9.58
N GLN A 53 -17.17 13.36 10.51
CA GLN A 53 -16.99 14.81 10.55
C GLN A 53 -15.77 15.22 9.73
N ALA A 54 -15.79 16.46 9.26
CA ALA A 54 -14.67 17.12 8.60
C ALA A 54 -13.77 17.84 9.61
N GLY A 55 -12.52 18.10 9.23
CA GLY A 55 -11.57 18.80 10.10
C GLY A 55 -11.05 17.94 11.25
N GLU A 56 -11.29 16.63 11.20
CA GLU A 56 -10.74 15.69 12.17
C GLU A 56 -9.28 15.40 11.83
N HIS A 57 -8.41 15.54 12.83
CA HIS A 57 -6.98 15.31 12.67
C HIS A 57 -6.65 13.81 12.74
N VAL A 58 -6.16 13.25 11.63
CA VAL A 58 -5.71 11.87 11.55
C VAL A 58 -4.19 11.85 11.41
N LEU A 59 -3.50 11.25 12.38
CA LEU A 59 -2.06 11.01 12.27
C LEU A 59 -1.85 9.67 11.57
N VAL A 60 -0.90 9.65 10.64
CA VAL A 60 -0.44 8.44 9.96
C VAL A 60 0.90 8.07 10.56
N LEU A 61 0.97 6.86 11.11
CA LEU A 61 2.19 6.30 11.67
C LEU A 61 2.77 5.26 10.73
N GLY A 62 4.09 5.19 10.66
CA GLY A 62 4.83 4.22 9.86
C GLY A 62 5.86 3.46 10.70
N ARG A 63 6.00 2.18 10.43
CA ARG A 63 7.07 1.33 10.96
C ARG A 63 7.77 0.61 9.81
N PRO A 64 8.92 1.13 9.35
CA PRO A 64 9.74 0.47 8.35
C PRO A 64 10.23 -0.91 8.82
N TYR A 65 10.50 -1.82 7.88
CA TYR A 65 11.09 -3.12 8.18
C TYR A 65 12.40 -2.97 8.96
N GLY A 66 12.56 -3.76 10.02
CA GLY A 66 13.73 -3.68 10.91
C GLY A 66 13.60 -2.64 12.02
N VAL A 67 12.58 -1.77 11.98
CA VAL A 67 12.25 -0.84 13.06
C VAL A 67 11.18 -1.45 13.96
N THR A 68 11.31 -1.27 15.27
CA THR A 68 10.40 -1.87 16.27
C THR A 68 9.21 -0.98 16.61
N THR A 69 9.38 0.34 16.55
CA THR A 69 8.38 1.34 16.94
C THR A 69 7.74 2.01 15.74
N TYR A 70 6.47 2.39 15.88
CA TYR A 70 5.81 3.27 14.93
C TYR A 70 6.21 4.73 15.19
N THR A 71 6.46 5.47 14.13
CA THR A 71 6.75 6.91 14.16
C THR A 71 5.78 7.66 13.27
N GLU A 72 5.46 8.90 13.60
CA GLU A 72 4.64 9.74 12.73
C GLU A 72 5.32 9.97 11.39
N VAL A 73 4.59 9.73 10.29
CA VAL A 73 5.04 10.01 8.92
C VAL A 73 4.27 11.16 8.28
N GLY A 74 3.17 11.59 8.91
CA GLY A 74 2.41 12.76 8.51
C GLY A 74 1.05 12.83 9.21
N ALA A 75 0.40 13.98 9.07
CA ALA A 75 -0.95 14.23 9.56
C ALA A 75 -1.83 14.75 8.41
N VAL A 76 -3.11 14.39 8.41
CA VAL A 76 -4.10 14.84 7.42
C VAL A 76 -5.44 15.10 8.07
N ASP A 77 -6.16 16.08 7.55
CA ASP A 77 -7.50 16.40 8.02
C ASP A 77 -8.56 15.69 7.18
N THR A 78 -9.64 15.27 7.83
CA THR A 78 -10.78 14.69 7.12
C THR A 78 -11.52 15.75 6.30
N THR A 79 -12.02 15.32 5.15
CA THR A 79 -12.69 16.22 4.20
C THR A 79 -14.19 16.30 4.49
N ALA A 80 -14.76 17.49 4.27
CA ALA A 80 -16.20 17.76 4.33
C ALA A 80 -16.96 17.37 3.06
N LYS A 81 -16.26 16.98 1.99
CA LYS A 81 -16.86 16.79 0.67
C LYS A 81 -17.90 15.66 0.69
N GLY A 82 -19.16 16.06 0.76
CA GLY A 82 -20.36 15.26 0.57
C GLY A 82 -21.46 16.17 0.03
N GLY A 83 -21.26 16.65 -1.19
CA GLY A 83 -22.32 17.28 -2.00
C GLY A 83 -22.96 16.22 -2.89
N ALA A 84 -24.20 16.44 -3.32
CA ALA A 84 -25.08 15.48 -4.03
C ALA A 84 -24.51 14.83 -5.33
N VAL A 85 -23.29 15.18 -5.74
CA VAL A 85 -22.60 14.69 -6.94
C VAL A 85 -21.20 14.10 -6.65
N ASP A 86 -20.66 14.29 -5.45
CA ASP A 86 -19.31 13.81 -5.09
C ASP A 86 -19.38 12.65 -4.09
N THR A 87 -19.05 11.45 -4.58
CA THR A 87 -19.02 10.15 -3.88
C THR A 87 -17.90 10.02 -2.83
N THR A 88 -17.50 11.11 -2.17
CA THR A 88 -16.54 11.03 -1.06
C THR A 88 -17.32 10.83 0.24
N ALA A 89 -17.00 9.77 0.99
CA ALA A 89 -17.62 9.53 2.28
C ALA A 89 -17.26 10.69 3.23
N LYS A 90 -18.25 11.26 3.92
CA LYS A 90 -18.01 12.25 4.98
C LYS A 90 -17.04 11.67 6.02
N GLY A 91 -16.05 12.46 6.43
CA GLY A 91 -14.97 11.99 7.31
C GLY A 91 -13.91 11.13 6.62
N ALA A 92 -13.83 11.14 5.28
CA ALA A 92 -12.74 10.51 4.55
C ALA A 92 -11.46 11.33 4.61
N TRP A 93 -10.34 10.62 4.71
CA TRP A 93 -8.99 11.18 4.68
C TRP A 93 -8.11 10.43 3.68
N SER A 94 -7.04 11.08 3.25
CA SER A 94 -6.07 10.52 2.31
C SER A 94 -4.67 11.06 2.56
N PHE A 95 -3.68 10.18 2.56
CA PHE A 95 -2.27 10.51 2.70
C PHE A 95 -1.43 9.80 1.63
N THR A 96 -0.43 10.48 1.07
CA THR A 96 0.47 9.89 0.08
C THR A 96 1.78 9.52 0.76
N ALA A 97 2.01 8.22 0.93
CA ALA A 97 3.24 7.70 1.54
C ALA A 97 4.25 7.27 0.46
N SER A 98 5.54 7.45 0.74
CA SER A 98 6.65 7.03 -0.14
C SER A 98 7.58 6.06 0.59
N PRO A 99 7.18 4.79 0.78
CA PRO A 99 8.01 3.80 1.48
C PRO A 99 9.26 3.46 0.68
N LEU A 100 10.43 3.54 1.34
CA LEU A 100 11.71 3.11 0.77
C LEU A 100 11.96 1.61 0.99
N ILE A 101 11.34 1.01 1.99
CA ILE A 101 11.40 -0.42 2.32
C ILE A 101 9.98 -0.88 2.71
N GLN A 102 9.73 -2.18 2.85
CA GLN A 102 8.45 -2.64 3.39
C GLN A 102 8.11 -1.89 4.68
N THR A 103 6.95 -1.25 4.73
CA THR A 103 6.53 -0.42 5.86
C THR A 103 5.12 -0.80 6.28
N SER A 104 4.92 -0.98 7.58
CA SER A 104 3.59 -1.11 8.17
C SER A 104 3.07 0.29 8.49
N TYR A 105 1.81 0.57 8.16
CA TYR A 105 1.16 1.84 8.42
C TYR A 105 -0.06 1.66 9.30
N GLU A 106 -0.24 2.59 10.22
CA GLU A 106 -1.41 2.71 11.09
C GLU A 106 -1.92 4.16 11.04
N ALA A 107 -3.19 4.35 11.31
CA ALA A 107 -3.80 5.66 11.45
C ALA A 107 -4.31 5.81 12.87
N THR A 108 -4.11 6.98 13.46
CA THR A 108 -4.59 7.30 14.80
C THR A 108 -5.45 8.54 14.78
N TRP A 109 -6.60 8.45 15.44
CA TRP A 109 -7.58 9.53 15.56
C TRP A 109 -8.23 9.44 16.93
N ASN A 110 -8.23 10.55 17.70
CA ASN A 110 -8.77 10.61 19.07
C ASN A 110 -8.30 9.44 19.97
N ALA A 111 -6.99 9.17 19.97
CA ALA A 111 -6.34 8.06 20.67
C ALA A 111 -6.78 6.64 20.25
N VAL A 112 -7.63 6.50 19.23
CA VAL A 112 -7.98 5.21 18.63
C VAL A 112 -7.07 4.91 17.46
N MET A 113 -6.60 3.66 17.40
CA MET A 113 -5.72 3.17 16.33
C MET A 113 -6.49 2.29 15.35
N SER A 114 -6.12 2.37 14.08
CA SER A 114 -6.63 1.48 13.03
C SER A 114 -5.90 0.12 13.05
N ARG A 115 -6.39 -0.82 12.24
CA ARG A 115 -5.62 -2.03 11.90
C ARG A 115 -4.43 -1.66 11.02
N ALA A 116 -3.27 -2.24 11.28
CA ALA A 116 -2.09 -2.03 10.44
C ALA A 116 -2.29 -2.53 9.00
N VAL A 117 -1.79 -1.76 8.04
CA VAL A 117 -1.67 -2.17 6.64
C VAL A 117 -0.20 -2.21 6.24
N VAL A 118 0.23 -3.30 5.60
CA VAL A 118 1.62 -3.46 5.16
C VAL A 118 1.74 -3.12 3.69
N VAL A 119 2.61 -2.18 3.37
CA VAL A 119 3.00 -1.89 1.98
C VAL A 119 4.37 -2.49 1.72
N LYS A 120 4.42 -3.43 0.78
CA LYS A 120 5.67 -4.09 0.36
C LYS A 120 6.40 -3.25 -0.70
N VAL A 121 7.72 -3.37 -0.76
CA VAL A 121 8.53 -2.65 -1.76
C VAL A 121 9.28 -3.63 -2.66
N ARG A 122 9.17 -3.41 -3.97
CA ARG A 122 9.97 -4.10 -5.00
C ARG A 122 11.22 -3.29 -5.30
N PRO A 123 12.37 -3.93 -5.53
CA PRO A 123 13.54 -3.22 -6.01
C PRO A 123 13.26 -2.64 -7.41
N ARG A 124 13.87 -1.49 -7.68
CA ARG A 124 13.76 -0.83 -8.99
C ARG A 124 14.79 -1.42 -9.94
N ILE A 125 14.33 -2.21 -10.91
CA ILE A 125 15.21 -2.84 -11.90
C ILE A 125 15.04 -2.15 -13.25
N ARG A 126 16.15 -1.66 -13.81
CA ARG A 126 16.19 -1.11 -15.18
C ARG A 126 16.88 -2.10 -16.10
N LEU A 127 16.24 -2.36 -17.23
CA LEU A 127 16.81 -3.15 -18.33
C LEU A 127 16.88 -2.26 -19.57
N ALA A 128 18.09 -2.13 -20.12
CA ALA A 128 18.35 -1.39 -21.35
C ALA A 128 19.05 -2.29 -22.38
N LEU A 129 18.74 -2.11 -23.66
CA LEU A 129 19.48 -2.71 -24.75
C LEU A 129 20.66 -1.78 -25.09
N SER A 130 21.87 -2.31 -25.06
CA SER A 130 23.08 -1.55 -25.40
C SER A 130 23.44 -1.74 -26.87
N SER A 131 23.36 -2.98 -27.38
CA SER A 131 23.58 -3.27 -28.80
C SER A 131 22.88 -4.56 -29.23
N ARG A 132 22.64 -4.72 -30.53
CA ARG A 132 21.95 -5.90 -31.08
C ARG A 132 22.52 -6.30 -32.43
N THR A 133 22.64 -7.60 -32.63
CA THR A 133 22.89 -8.23 -33.93
C THR A 133 21.67 -9.05 -34.37
N ALA A 134 21.77 -9.65 -35.55
CA ALA A 134 20.80 -10.61 -36.07
C ALA A 134 20.31 -11.67 -35.07
N THR A 135 21.17 -12.15 -34.16
CA THR A 135 20.84 -13.30 -33.29
C THR A 135 21.17 -13.06 -31.82
N ARG A 136 21.79 -11.94 -31.46
CA ARG A 136 22.22 -11.64 -30.09
C ARG A 136 21.84 -10.22 -29.71
N GLY A 137 21.55 -10.03 -28.43
CA GLY A 137 21.38 -8.70 -27.82
C GLY A 137 22.30 -8.59 -26.62
N THR A 138 22.99 -7.46 -26.52
CA THR A 138 23.76 -7.05 -25.34
C THR A 138 22.92 -6.04 -24.58
N PHE A 139 22.73 -6.31 -23.30
CA PHE A 139 21.90 -5.54 -22.40
C PHE A 139 22.69 -5.08 -21.20
N THR A 140 22.26 -3.98 -20.61
CA THR A 140 22.71 -3.52 -19.31
C THR A 140 21.54 -3.60 -18.34
N VAL A 141 21.81 -4.11 -17.13
CA VAL A 141 20.88 -4.13 -16.01
C VAL A 141 21.44 -3.28 -14.88
N GLU A 142 20.57 -2.52 -14.23
CA GLU A 142 20.88 -1.73 -13.03
C GLU A 142 19.82 -2.00 -11.97
N VAL A 143 20.27 -2.41 -10.78
CA VAL A 143 19.44 -2.63 -9.58
C VAL A 143 20.35 -2.82 -8.36
N ASP A 144 19.97 -2.25 -7.23
CA ASP A 144 20.62 -2.54 -5.95
C ASP A 144 20.45 -4.01 -5.56
N GLY A 145 21.56 -4.73 -5.44
CA GLY A 145 21.61 -6.14 -5.07
C GLY A 145 22.83 -6.85 -5.66
N SER A 146 22.85 -8.18 -5.60
CA SER A 146 24.04 -8.96 -6.01
C SER A 146 23.81 -9.81 -7.26
N ARG A 147 22.61 -10.36 -7.46
CA ARG A 147 22.34 -11.30 -8.55
C ARG A 147 20.93 -11.14 -9.10
N VAL A 148 20.81 -11.31 -10.40
CA VAL A 148 19.54 -11.28 -11.12
C VAL A 148 19.42 -12.42 -12.13
N LEU A 149 18.17 -12.72 -12.49
CA LEU A 149 17.80 -13.71 -13.49
C LEU A 149 17.36 -13.00 -14.76
N VAL A 150 17.96 -13.37 -15.89
CA VAL A 150 17.50 -12.94 -17.21
C VAL A 150 16.46 -13.94 -17.69
N GLN A 151 15.25 -13.47 -17.96
CA GLN A 151 14.16 -14.28 -18.46
C GLN A 151 13.79 -13.87 -19.88
N ARG A 152 13.59 -14.87 -20.73
CA ARG A 152 12.89 -14.72 -22.01
C ARG A 152 11.44 -15.12 -21.82
N LEU A 153 10.51 -14.26 -22.23
CA LEU A 153 9.08 -14.57 -22.17
C LEU A 153 8.68 -15.30 -23.46
N THR A 154 8.31 -16.57 -23.33
CA THR A 154 7.79 -17.40 -24.43
C THR A 154 6.29 -17.61 -24.24
N PRO A 155 5.58 -18.13 -25.27
CA PRO A 155 4.17 -18.50 -25.13
C PRO A 155 3.91 -19.53 -24.01
N SER A 156 4.87 -20.42 -23.76
CA SER A 156 4.84 -21.40 -22.67
C SER A 156 5.18 -20.83 -21.29
N GLY A 157 5.55 -19.54 -21.20
CA GLY A 157 5.88 -18.87 -19.95
C GLY A 157 7.29 -18.25 -19.91
N PRO A 158 7.70 -17.68 -18.78
CA PRO A 158 9.05 -17.14 -18.61
C PRO A 158 10.09 -18.27 -18.49
N ALA A 159 11.09 -18.27 -19.37
CA ALA A 159 12.24 -19.17 -19.29
C ALA A 159 13.48 -18.40 -18.84
N THR A 160 14.14 -18.83 -17.76
CA THR A 160 15.43 -18.27 -17.35
C THR A 160 16.50 -18.70 -18.34
N VAL A 161 17.15 -17.72 -18.97
CA VAL A 161 18.16 -17.96 -20.01
C VAL A 161 19.58 -17.64 -19.53
N LYS A 162 19.72 -16.87 -18.45
CA LYS A 162 21.02 -16.49 -17.89
C LYS A 162 20.89 -16.04 -16.44
N HIS A 163 21.92 -16.32 -15.65
CA HIS A 163 22.14 -15.71 -14.34
C HIS A 163 23.20 -14.63 -14.48
N VAL A 164 23.00 -13.47 -13.87
CA VAL A 164 23.92 -12.34 -13.95
C VAL A 164 24.24 -11.88 -12.53
N VAL A 165 25.52 -11.81 -12.21
CA VAL A 165 26.03 -11.19 -10.99
C VAL A 165 26.30 -9.72 -11.29
N LEU A 166 25.89 -8.85 -10.38
CA LEU A 166 26.05 -7.41 -10.49
C LEU A 166 27.44 -7.01 -10.01
N GLY A 167 28.06 -6.04 -10.68
CA GLY A 167 29.34 -5.47 -10.29
C GLY A 167 29.20 -4.50 -9.12
N ALA A 168 30.33 -3.90 -8.72
CA ALA A 168 30.40 -2.96 -7.60
C ALA A 168 29.48 -1.72 -7.73
N SER A 169 29.06 -1.39 -8.96
CA SER A 169 28.13 -0.28 -9.25
C SER A 169 26.65 -0.71 -9.33
N SER A 170 26.27 -1.84 -8.73
CA SER A 170 24.88 -2.37 -8.81
C SER A 170 24.41 -2.57 -10.26
N SER A 171 25.35 -2.82 -11.18
CA SER A 171 25.09 -2.90 -12.62
C SER A 171 25.87 -4.03 -13.27
N ALA A 172 25.34 -4.57 -14.36
CA ALA A 172 26.03 -5.55 -15.18
C ALA A 172 25.61 -5.47 -16.66
N THR A 173 26.57 -5.76 -17.53
CA THR A 173 26.32 -5.94 -18.97
C THR A 173 26.37 -7.42 -19.31
N PHE A 174 25.40 -7.90 -20.09
CA PHE A 174 25.33 -9.29 -20.49
C PHE A 174 24.79 -9.44 -21.92
N THR A 175 25.28 -10.46 -22.61
CA THR A 175 24.76 -10.86 -23.92
C THR A 175 23.98 -12.17 -23.82
N ILE A 176 22.86 -12.24 -24.54
CA ILE A 176 22.05 -13.46 -24.72
C ILE A 176 21.69 -13.65 -26.20
N ARG A 177 21.34 -14.89 -26.57
CA ARG A 177 20.73 -15.17 -27.88
C ARG A 177 19.27 -14.71 -27.87
N VAL A 178 18.92 -13.90 -28.85
CA VAL A 178 17.61 -13.27 -28.99
C VAL A 178 17.10 -13.53 -30.41
N PRO A 179 15.91 -14.15 -30.58
CA PRO A 179 15.30 -14.29 -31.90
C PRO A 179 15.15 -12.94 -32.61
N ARG A 180 15.15 -12.95 -33.95
CA ARG A 180 14.97 -11.72 -34.76
C ARG A 180 13.64 -11.03 -34.47
N HIS A 181 12.57 -11.81 -34.31
CA HIS A 181 11.22 -11.29 -34.13
C HIS A 181 10.58 -11.83 -32.86
N ARG A 182 9.63 -11.06 -32.30
CA ARG A 182 8.78 -11.42 -31.15
C ARG A 182 9.55 -11.82 -29.87
N ALA A 183 10.83 -11.46 -29.77
CA ALA A 183 11.59 -11.68 -28.57
C ALA A 183 11.15 -10.73 -27.47
N ARG A 184 10.94 -11.26 -26.27
CA ARG A 184 10.58 -10.50 -25.07
C ARG A 184 11.53 -10.89 -23.96
N VAL A 185 12.24 -9.92 -23.40
CA VAL A 185 13.26 -10.15 -22.36
C VAL A 185 12.95 -9.28 -21.16
N ARG A 186 13.08 -9.85 -19.96
CA ARG A 186 12.99 -9.13 -18.69
C ARG A 186 14.04 -9.63 -17.72
N ILE A 187 14.32 -8.81 -16.71
CA ILE A 187 15.07 -9.20 -15.53
C ILE A 187 14.11 -9.50 -14.38
N VAL A 188 14.47 -10.49 -13.58
CA VAL A 188 13.83 -10.82 -12.31
C VAL A 188 14.88 -10.86 -11.20
N MET A 189 14.59 -10.19 -10.09
CA MET A 189 15.31 -10.39 -8.83
C MET A 189 14.40 -11.17 -7.89
N PRO A 190 14.71 -12.45 -7.59
CA PRO A 190 13.97 -13.22 -6.59
C PRO A 190 14.06 -12.57 -5.20
N SER A 191 13.07 -12.83 -4.34
CA SER A 191 13.09 -12.31 -2.96
C SER A 191 14.31 -12.76 -2.16
N SER A 192 14.85 -13.96 -2.42
CA SER A 192 16.08 -14.47 -1.79
C SER A 192 17.36 -13.74 -2.21
N GLN A 193 17.30 -12.90 -3.24
CA GLN A 193 18.42 -12.07 -3.71
C GLN A 193 18.16 -10.58 -3.47
N ALA A 194 16.94 -10.21 -3.06
CA ALA A 194 16.61 -8.87 -2.67
C ALA A 194 17.07 -8.62 -1.22
N ALA A 195 17.39 -7.37 -0.89
CA ALA A 195 17.71 -7.00 0.49
C ALA A 195 16.52 -7.31 1.42
N PRO A 196 16.77 -7.59 2.72
CA PRO A 196 15.71 -7.75 3.70
C PRO A 196 14.70 -6.59 3.64
N GLY A 197 13.41 -6.90 3.79
CA GLY A 197 12.33 -5.90 3.66
C GLY A 197 11.92 -5.56 2.22
N TYR A 198 12.53 -6.19 1.21
CA TYR A 198 12.07 -6.14 -0.18
C TYR A 198 11.45 -7.46 -0.61
N ILE A 199 10.49 -7.38 -1.54
CA ILE A 199 9.97 -8.55 -2.26
C ILE A 199 10.61 -8.68 -3.64
N ALA A 200 10.31 -9.79 -4.32
CA ALA A 200 10.79 -10.01 -5.69
C ALA A 200 10.41 -8.85 -6.62
N GLY A 201 11.37 -8.44 -7.45
CA GLY A 201 11.23 -7.36 -8.42
C GLY A 201 11.34 -7.87 -9.86
N VAL A 202 10.74 -7.13 -10.79
CA VAL A 202 10.89 -7.36 -12.23
C VAL A 202 11.20 -6.04 -12.94
N SER A 203 11.99 -6.09 -14.01
CA SER A 203 12.25 -4.93 -14.85
C SER A 203 11.10 -4.63 -15.81
N ASN A 204 11.25 -3.53 -16.56
CA ASN A 204 10.58 -3.37 -17.84
C ASN A 204 10.89 -4.56 -18.79
N VAL A 205 9.98 -4.82 -19.72
CA VAL A 205 10.17 -5.86 -20.75
C VAL A 205 10.72 -5.21 -22.01
N TRP A 206 11.94 -5.58 -22.40
CA TRP A 206 12.43 -5.26 -23.73
C TRP A 206 11.73 -6.16 -24.75
N LYS A 207 11.32 -5.59 -25.89
CA LYS A 207 10.68 -6.30 -26.98
C LYS A 207 11.46 -6.04 -28.26
N SER A 208 11.69 -7.07 -29.06
CA SER A 208 12.14 -6.87 -30.43
C SER A 208 10.98 -6.30 -31.25
N SER A 209 11.23 -5.23 -32.00
CA SER A 209 10.39 -4.84 -33.14
C SER A 209 10.25 -5.98 -34.14
#